data_AF-A0A4V1SSB6-F1
#
_entry.id   AF-A0A4V1SSB6-F1
#
_cell.length_a   1.000
_cell.length_b   1.000
_cell.length_c   1.000
_cell.angle_alpha   90.00
_cell.angle_beta   90.00
_cell.angle_gamma   90.00
#
_symmetry.space_group_name_H-M   'P 1'
#
loop_
_entity.id
_entity.type
_entity.pdbx_description
1 polymer ?
#
loop_
_entity_poly.entity_id
_entity_poly.type
_entity_poly.pdbx_seq_one_letter_code
_entity_poly.pdbx_strand_id
1 'polypeptide(L)'
;MKTLHTYDYIVFLIYFVLIVGYGLWIYNRKRKEEASSGDYFLAEGSLTWWAIGASLIASNISAEQFIGMSGSGFKLGLAIAAYEWMAAITLIIVAVFFIPVYLKNKIFTMPQFLHQRYNGTVAMIMAVFWLLLYVIVNLTSILYLGALAISSISGLDFNLCIAFLAVFSIMITLGGMKVIGFTDVIQVFFLILGGLITTYLALDLVAEHFGGSGVIDGFGFMTSKASDHFEMIFSKENENYMELPGLTVLVGGLW
;
A
#
# COMPACT_ATOMS: atom_id res chain seq x y z
N MET A 1 20.07 21.80 -6.07
CA MET A 1 19.33 20.80 -5.30
C MET A 1 18.81 21.50 -4.05
N LYS A 2 17.48 21.58 -3.85
CA LYS A 2 16.93 22.11 -2.60
C LYS A 2 17.14 21.02 -1.55
N THR A 3 18.08 21.23 -0.64
CA THR A 3 18.28 20.35 0.52
C THR A 3 17.14 20.57 1.50
N LEU A 4 16.70 19.51 2.16
CA LEU A 4 15.73 19.63 3.25
C LEU A 4 16.22 20.63 4.31
N HIS A 5 15.29 21.39 4.86
CA HIS A 5 15.61 22.26 5.99
C HIS A 5 15.90 21.39 7.22
N THR A 6 16.73 21.91 8.13
CA THR A 6 17.02 21.22 9.40
C THR A 6 15.75 20.87 10.17
N TYR A 7 14.70 21.69 10.06
CA TYR A 7 13.39 21.42 10.64
C TYR A 7 12.71 20.16 10.07
N ASP A 8 12.88 19.87 8.78
CA ASP A 8 12.29 18.69 8.15
C ASP A 8 12.95 17.40 8.68
N TYR A 9 14.28 17.41 8.85
CA TYR A 9 15.00 16.31 9.48
C TYR A 9 14.61 16.11 10.95
N ILE A 10 14.35 17.19 11.69
CA ILE A 10 13.88 17.12 13.08
C ILE A 10 12.50 16.47 13.14
N VAL A 11 11.56 16.89 12.28
CA VAL A 11 10.22 16.28 12.20
C VAL A 11 10.31 14.80 11.86
N PHE A 12 11.16 14.43 10.89
CA PHE A 12 11.41 13.03 10.53
C PHE A 12 11.96 12.21 11.71
N LEU A 13 12.94 12.75 12.43
CA LEU A 13 13.52 12.10 13.61
C LEU A 13 12.48 11.93 14.73
N ILE A 14 11.65 12.95 14.99
CA ILE A 14 10.58 12.88 16.00
C ILE A 14 9.58 11.80 15.62
N TYR A 15 9.12 11.77 14.36
CA TYR A 15 8.22 10.73 13.86
C TYR A 15 8.82 9.32 14.06
N PHE A 16 10.09 9.16 13.72
CA PHE A 16 10.81 7.90 13.90
C PHE A 16 10.88 7.47 15.37
N VAL A 17 11.28 8.38 16.26
CA VAL A 17 11.36 8.11 17.71
C VAL A 17 9.99 7.79 18.29
N LEU A 18 8.92 8.47 17.82
CA LEU A 18 7.55 8.17 18.23
C LEU A 18 7.14 6.76 17.82
N ILE A 19 7.38 6.34 16.58
CA ILE A 19 7.00 5.00 16.11
C ILE A 19 7.81 3.91 16.80
N VAL A 20 9.14 4.06 16.85
CA VAL A 20 10.02 3.08 17.51
C VAL A 20 9.72 3.04 19.00
N GLY A 21 9.57 4.20 19.64
CA GLY A 21 9.24 4.31 21.06
C GLY A 21 7.89 3.68 21.37
N TYR A 22 6.87 3.93 20.55
CA TYR A 22 5.55 3.32 20.70
C TYR A 22 5.58 1.81 20.47
N GLY A 23 6.29 1.35 19.44
CA GLY A 23 6.47 -0.07 19.17
C GLY A 23 7.19 -0.81 20.30
N LEU A 24 8.27 -0.22 20.83
CA LEU A 24 8.99 -0.75 21.99
C LEU A 24 8.16 -0.69 23.28
N TRP A 25 7.34 0.34 23.47
CA TRP A 25 6.44 0.46 24.62
C TRP A 25 5.37 -0.64 24.60
N ILE A 26 4.73 -0.89 23.45
CA ILE A 26 3.80 -2.00 23.27
C ILE A 26 4.49 -3.33 23.50
N TYR A 27 5.66 -3.53 22.89
CA TYR A 27 6.46 -4.74 23.03
C TYR A 27 6.75 -5.02 24.52
N ASN A 28 7.27 -4.04 25.26
CA ASN A 28 7.61 -4.17 26.67
C ASN A 28 6.38 -4.36 27.58
N ARG A 29 5.25 -3.72 27.26
CA ARG A 29 3.99 -3.90 28.01
C ARG A 29 3.43 -5.30 27.82
N LYS A 30 3.45 -5.81 26.59
CA LYS A 30 2.95 -7.14 26.22
C LYS A 30 3.90 -8.28 26.55
N ARG A 31 5.17 -8.00 26.87
CA ARG A 31 6.10 -8.97 27.47
C ARG A 31 5.88 -9.16 28.98
N LYS A 32 5.28 -8.17 29.65
CA LYS A 32 4.94 -8.20 31.09
C LYS A 32 3.57 -8.82 31.36
N GLU A 33 2.63 -8.65 30.44
CA GLU A 33 1.42 -9.47 30.41
C GLU A 33 1.83 -10.83 29.82
N GLU A 34 1.94 -11.88 30.63
CA GLU A 34 1.93 -13.26 30.14
C GLU A 34 0.59 -13.49 29.43
N ALA A 35 0.50 -13.03 28.18
CA ALA A 35 -0.63 -13.29 27.32
C ALA A 35 -0.49 -14.75 26.92
N SER A 36 -1.17 -15.61 27.69
CA SER A 36 -1.68 -16.91 27.25
C SER A 36 -1.80 -16.94 25.74
N SER A 37 -1.32 -18.00 25.11
CA SER A 37 -1.43 -18.28 23.68
C SER A 37 -2.85 -18.12 23.12
N GLY A 38 -3.87 -18.02 23.98
CA GLY A 38 -5.22 -17.57 23.64
C GLY A 38 -5.35 -16.10 23.20
N ASP A 39 -4.61 -15.14 23.76
CA ASP A 39 -4.80 -13.69 23.52
C ASP A 39 -4.23 -13.18 22.17
N TYR A 40 -3.53 -14.04 21.45
CA TYR A 40 -3.13 -13.81 20.06
C TYR A 40 -4.19 -14.33 19.08
N PHE A 41 -5.00 -15.30 19.54
CA PHE A 41 -6.06 -15.95 18.77
C PHE A 41 -7.45 -15.38 19.10
N LEU A 42 -7.67 -14.88 20.32
CA LEU A 42 -8.92 -14.28 20.84
C LEU A 42 -9.22 -12.88 20.27
N ALA A 43 -8.39 -12.37 19.36
CA ALA A 43 -8.82 -11.32 18.44
C ALA A 43 -9.83 -11.86 17.39
N GLU A 44 -10.08 -13.18 17.35
CA GLU A 44 -11.27 -13.79 16.73
C GLU A 44 -12.54 -13.28 17.45
N GLY A 45 -13.05 -12.14 16.98
CA GLY A 45 -14.37 -11.61 17.34
C GLY A 45 -14.38 -10.26 18.08
N SER A 46 -13.22 -9.74 18.51
CA SER A 46 -13.14 -8.44 19.22
C SER A 46 -12.89 -7.25 18.30
N LEU A 47 -12.49 -7.50 17.04
CA LEU A 47 -12.23 -6.44 16.06
C LEU A 47 -13.54 -5.99 15.42
N THR A 48 -13.84 -4.70 15.53
CA THR A 48 -15.00 -4.07 14.89
C THR A 48 -14.86 -4.10 13.37
N TRP A 49 -15.98 -4.15 12.64
CA TRP A 49 -16.00 -4.22 11.18
C TRP A 49 -15.19 -3.09 10.50
N TRP A 50 -15.23 -1.88 11.07
CA TRP A 50 -14.50 -0.73 10.54
C TRP A 50 -12.98 -0.85 10.78
N ALA A 51 -12.56 -1.47 11.89
CA ALA A 51 -11.14 -1.73 12.16
C ALA A 51 -10.59 -2.81 11.22
N ILE A 52 -11.38 -3.85 10.92
CA ILE A 52 -11.02 -4.89 9.94
C ILE A 52 -10.89 -4.27 8.55
N GLY A 53 -11.87 -3.48 8.11
CA GLY A 53 -11.84 -2.79 6.82
C GLY A 53 -10.64 -1.84 6.70
N ALA A 54 -10.40 -1.01 7.72
CA ALA A 54 -9.25 -0.12 7.76
C ALA A 54 -7.92 -0.90 7.68
N SER A 55 -7.79 -2.02 8.40
CA SER A 55 -6.60 -2.86 8.35
C SER A 55 -6.40 -3.54 6.99
N LEU A 56 -7.47 -3.94 6.30
CA LEU A 56 -7.36 -4.50 4.95
C LEU A 56 -6.87 -3.46 3.94
N ILE A 57 -7.36 -2.23 4.03
CA ILE A 57 -6.85 -1.13 3.18
C ILE A 57 -5.42 -0.79 3.58
N ALA A 58 -5.12 -0.71 4.88
CA ALA A 58 -3.79 -0.46 5.41
C ALA A 58 -2.74 -1.38 4.81
N SER A 59 -3.03 -2.69 4.82
CA SER A 59 -2.13 -3.72 4.31
C SER A 59 -1.91 -3.67 2.80
N ASN A 60 -2.77 -2.97 2.04
CA ASN A 60 -2.60 -2.76 0.61
C ASN A 60 -1.85 -1.47 0.27
N ILE A 61 -1.77 -0.50 1.20
CA ILE A 61 -1.07 0.77 0.94
C ILE A 61 0.41 0.60 1.28
N SER A 62 1.26 0.70 0.26
CA SER A 62 2.72 0.66 0.41
C SER A 62 3.40 1.81 -0.34
N ALA A 63 4.72 1.91 -0.22
CA ALA A 63 5.52 2.86 -1.01
C ALA A 63 5.35 2.63 -2.52
N GLU A 64 5.11 1.38 -2.94
CA GLU A 64 4.80 1.04 -4.33
C GLU A 64 3.47 1.65 -4.77
N GLN A 65 2.44 1.55 -3.93
CA GLN A 65 1.16 2.16 -4.23
C GLN A 65 1.28 3.69 -4.31
N PHE A 66 2.03 4.33 -3.41
CA PHE A 66 2.12 5.79 -3.38
C PHE A 66 3.01 6.37 -4.49
N ILE A 67 4.15 5.74 -4.78
CA ILE A 67 5.12 6.26 -5.77
C ILE A 67 4.85 5.67 -7.15
N GLY A 68 4.66 4.35 -7.21
CA GLY A 68 4.42 3.61 -8.44
C GLY A 68 3.12 4.01 -9.10
N MET A 69 1.99 4.02 -8.37
CA MET A 69 0.71 4.40 -8.96
C MET A 69 0.63 5.88 -9.31
N SER A 70 1.32 6.77 -8.58
CA SER A 70 1.44 8.17 -8.99
C SER A 70 2.28 8.35 -10.25
N GLY A 71 3.35 7.54 -10.42
CA GLY A 71 4.12 7.50 -11.66
C GLY A 71 3.30 6.99 -12.84
N SER A 72 2.54 5.90 -12.63
CA SER A 72 1.57 5.40 -13.60
C SER A 72 0.47 6.42 -13.87
N GLY A 73 -0.01 7.16 -12.88
CA GLY A 73 -0.99 8.23 -13.05
C GLY A 73 -0.45 9.42 -13.84
N PHE A 74 0.85 9.72 -13.74
CA PHE A 74 1.50 10.72 -14.60
C PHE A 74 1.55 10.27 -16.07
N LYS A 75 1.69 8.97 -16.35
CA LYS A 75 1.77 8.43 -17.72
C LYS A 75 0.39 8.09 -18.32
N LEU A 76 -0.49 7.51 -17.51
CA LEU A 76 -1.78 6.90 -17.87
C LEU A 76 -2.98 7.72 -17.39
N GLY A 77 -2.76 8.79 -16.62
CA GLY A 77 -3.87 9.57 -16.07
C GLY A 77 -4.75 8.75 -15.12
N LEU A 78 -6.05 9.03 -15.14
CA LEU A 78 -7.07 8.43 -14.30
C LEU A 78 -7.35 6.96 -14.64
N ALA A 79 -6.90 6.49 -15.81
CA ALA A 79 -7.15 5.13 -16.26
C ALA A 79 -6.54 4.06 -15.33
N ILE A 80 -5.43 4.37 -14.66
CA ILE A 80 -4.83 3.48 -13.66
C ILE A 80 -5.78 3.22 -12.47
N ALA A 81 -6.69 4.15 -12.16
CA ALA A 81 -7.65 3.97 -11.08
C ALA A 81 -8.61 2.80 -11.33
N ALA A 82 -8.80 2.37 -12.59
CA ALA A 82 -9.62 1.23 -12.94
C ALA A 82 -9.22 -0.06 -12.19
N TYR A 83 -7.92 -0.22 -11.86
CA TYR A 83 -7.44 -1.32 -11.01
C TYR A 83 -8.12 -1.34 -9.64
N GLU A 84 -8.23 -0.18 -8.98
CA GLU A 84 -8.86 -0.04 -7.66
C GLU A 84 -10.37 -0.25 -7.72
N TRP A 85 -11.04 0.29 -8.75
CA TRP A 85 -12.48 0.09 -8.94
C TRP A 85 -12.83 -1.38 -9.17
N MET A 86 -12.05 -2.10 -9.98
CA MET A 86 -12.23 -3.53 -10.21
C MET A 86 -11.91 -4.36 -8.96
N ALA A 87 -10.86 -3.99 -8.23
CA ALA A 87 -10.49 -4.64 -6.96
C ALA A 87 -11.62 -4.52 -5.93
N ALA A 88 -12.24 -3.34 -5.79
CA ALA A 88 -13.37 -3.12 -4.88
C ALA A 88 -14.55 -4.06 -5.17
N ILE A 89 -14.92 -4.23 -6.45
CA ILE A 89 -15.99 -5.16 -6.85
C ILE A 89 -15.59 -6.62 -6.56
N THR A 90 -14.34 -6.97 -6.85
CA THR A 90 -13.82 -8.32 -6.59
C THR A 90 -13.80 -8.64 -5.09
N LEU A 91 -13.48 -7.66 -4.24
CA LEU A 91 -13.54 -7.82 -2.79
C LEU A 91 -14.96 -8.14 -2.30
N ILE A 92 -16.00 -7.55 -2.89
CA ILE A 92 -17.40 -7.88 -2.58
C ILE A 92 -17.70 -9.34 -2.95
N ILE A 93 -17.28 -9.77 -4.14
CA ILE A 93 -17.46 -11.16 -4.58
C ILE A 93 -16.73 -12.13 -3.63
N VAL A 94 -15.49 -11.83 -3.27
CA VAL A 94 -14.71 -12.64 -2.32
C VAL A 94 -15.40 -12.69 -0.95
N ALA A 95 -15.86 -11.55 -0.44
CA ALA A 95 -16.55 -11.45 0.84
C ALA A 95 -17.85 -12.25 0.89
N VAL A 96 -18.65 -12.24 -0.18
CA VAL A 96 -19.95 -12.92 -0.22
C VAL A 96 -19.82 -14.41 -0.53
N PHE A 97 -18.93 -14.80 -1.44
CA PHE A 97 -18.88 -16.18 -1.95
C PHE A 97 -17.74 -17.01 -1.37
N PHE A 98 -16.56 -16.42 -1.14
CA PHE A 98 -15.37 -17.16 -0.73
C PHE A 98 -15.19 -17.19 0.79
N ILE A 99 -15.33 -16.05 1.47
CA ILE A 99 -15.14 -15.96 2.93
C ILE A 99 -16.03 -16.95 3.71
N PRO A 100 -17.33 -17.15 3.39
CA PRO A 100 -18.15 -18.12 4.12
C PRO A 100 -17.62 -19.56 4.02
N VAL A 101 -17.02 -19.93 2.88
CA VAL A 101 -16.41 -21.25 2.68
C VAL A 101 -15.14 -21.40 3.52
N TYR A 102 -14.30 -20.36 3.54
CA TYR A 102 -13.05 -20.37 4.31
C TYR A 102 -13.32 -20.47 5.82
N LEU A 103 -14.26 -19.68 6.33
CA LEU A 103 -14.64 -19.70 7.74
C LEU A 103 -15.28 -21.03 8.14
N LYS A 104 -16.18 -21.59 7.32
CA LYS A 104 -16.82 -22.88 7.59
C LYS A 104 -15.83 -24.04 7.66
N ASN A 105 -14.77 -24.01 6.85
CA ASN A 105 -13.75 -25.06 6.79
C ASN A 105 -12.51 -24.75 7.66
N LYS A 106 -12.52 -23.64 8.43
CA LYS A 106 -11.39 -23.19 9.27
C LYS A 106 -10.07 -23.11 8.49
N ILE A 107 -10.15 -22.50 7.30
CA ILE A 107 -9.02 -22.29 6.41
C ILE A 107 -8.50 -20.88 6.64
N PHE A 108 -7.23 -20.78 7.04
CA PHE A 108 -6.60 -19.51 7.41
C PHE A 108 -5.53 -19.06 6.40
N THR A 109 -5.02 -19.97 5.57
CA THR A 109 -3.99 -19.64 4.58
C THR A 109 -4.30 -20.24 3.20
N MET A 110 -3.82 -19.58 2.14
CA MET A 110 -4.01 -20.07 0.76
C MET A 110 -3.33 -21.44 0.52
N PRO A 111 -2.10 -21.71 1.00
CA PRO A 111 -1.52 -23.05 0.90
C PRO A 111 -2.33 -24.11 1.65
N GLN A 112 -2.91 -23.78 2.82
CA GLN A 112 -3.79 -24.71 3.55
C GLN A 112 -5.06 -25.04 2.76
N PHE A 113 -5.66 -24.06 2.09
CA PHE A 113 -6.80 -24.30 1.17
C PHE A 113 -6.43 -25.33 0.11
N LEU A 114 -5.30 -25.12 -0.58
CA LEU A 114 -4.85 -26.02 -1.64
C LEU A 114 -4.48 -27.41 -1.12
N HIS A 115 -3.94 -27.49 0.10
CA HIS A 115 -3.62 -28.76 0.74
C HIS A 115 -4.89 -29.60 0.99
N GLN A 116 -5.94 -28.97 1.54
CA GLN A 116 -7.21 -29.64 1.81
C GLN A 116 -7.99 -29.97 0.53
N ARG A 117 -7.93 -29.10 -0.48
CA ARG A 117 -8.70 -29.25 -1.71
C ARG A 117 -8.05 -30.17 -2.75
N TYR A 118 -6.72 -30.22 -2.78
CA TYR A 118 -5.94 -30.98 -3.77
C TYR A 118 -4.97 -31.94 -3.08
N ASN A 119 -3.74 -31.51 -2.78
CA ASN A 119 -2.72 -32.31 -2.12
C ASN A 119 -1.59 -31.43 -1.58
N GLY A 120 -0.67 -32.04 -0.81
CA GLY A 120 0.48 -31.35 -0.23
C GLY A 120 1.50 -30.83 -1.24
N THR A 121 1.65 -31.47 -2.39
CA THR A 121 2.59 -31.04 -3.43
C THR A 121 2.17 -29.70 -4.03
N VAL A 122 0.89 -29.53 -4.38
CA VAL A 122 0.35 -28.26 -4.91
C VAL A 122 0.47 -27.15 -3.88
N ALA A 123 0.17 -27.44 -2.61
CA ALA A 123 0.33 -26.48 -1.53
C ALA A 123 1.79 -26.03 -1.35
N MET A 124 2.75 -26.96 -1.44
CA MET A 124 4.18 -26.66 -1.35
C MET A 124 4.68 -25.83 -2.53
N ILE A 125 4.29 -26.18 -3.76
CA ILE A 125 4.64 -25.39 -4.95
C ILE A 125 4.13 -23.96 -4.80
N MET A 126 2.87 -23.79 -4.37
CA MET A 126 2.28 -22.48 -4.16
C MET A 126 3.02 -21.69 -3.06
N ALA A 127 3.34 -22.33 -1.94
CA ALA A 127 4.05 -21.69 -0.84
C ALA A 127 5.45 -21.21 -1.25
N VAL A 128 6.21 -22.05 -1.97
CA VAL A 128 7.55 -21.68 -2.47
C VAL A 128 7.45 -20.56 -3.50
N PHE A 129 6.52 -20.66 -4.44
CA PHE A 129 6.30 -19.63 -5.45
C PHE A 129 5.99 -18.27 -4.80
N TRP A 130 5.04 -18.23 -3.86
CA TRP A 130 4.68 -17.00 -3.15
C TRP A 130 5.83 -16.45 -2.31
N LEU A 131 6.58 -17.31 -1.63
CA LEU A 131 7.75 -16.88 -0.86
C LEU A 131 8.78 -16.19 -1.77
N LEU A 132 9.09 -16.79 -2.92
CA LEU A 132 10.03 -16.21 -3.88
C LEU A 132 9.50 -14.91 -4.47
N LEU A 133 8.22 -14.85 -4.84
CA LEU A 133 7.59 -13.63 -5.35
C LEU A 133 7.67 -12.50 -4.31
N TYR A 134 7.36 -12.78 -3.04
CA TYR A 134 7.43 -11.78 -1.98
C TYR A 134 8.85 -11.28 -1.73
N VAL A 135 9.85 -12.17 -1.69
CA VAL A 135 11.23 -11.80 -1.39
C VAL A 135 11.87 -11.08 -2.58
N ILE A 136 11.69 -11.60 -3.80
CA ILE A 136 12.42 -11.12 -4.97
C ILE A 136 11.74 -9.90 -5.58
N VAL A 137 10.40 -9.89 -5.65
CA VAL A 137 9.64 -8.82 -6.31
C VAL A 137 9.17 -7.82 -5.27
N ASN A 138 8.26 -8.19 -4.37
CA ASN A 138 7.59 -7.22 -3.50
C ASN A 138 8.57 -6.50 -2.56
N LEU A 139 9.38 -7.25 -1.81
CA LEU A 139 10.31 -6.67 -0.84
C LEU A 139 11.36 -5.79 -1.51
N THR A 140 11.90 -6.24 -2.65
CA THR A 140 12.85 -5.45 -3.45
C THR A 140 12.21 -4.17 -3.97
N SER A 141 11.02 -4.24 -4.55
CA SER A 141 10.29 -3.07 -5.07
C SER A 141 9.99 -2.05 -3.99
N ILE A 142 9.50 -2.50 -2.82
CA ILE A 142 9.18 -1.62 -1.69
C ILE A 142 10.44 -0.91 -1.17
N LEU A 143 11.55 -1.65 -0.98
CA LEU A 143 12.81 -1.06 -0.52
C LEU A 143 13.40 -0.09 -1.55
N TYR A 144 13.37 -0.46 -2.84
CA TYR A 144 13.87 0.36 -3.93
C TYR A 144 13.08 1.67 -4.07
N LEU A 145 11.76 1.58 -4.20
CA LEU A 145 10.89 2.76 -4.35
C LEU A 145 10.93 3.63 -3.09
N GLY A 146 10.94 3.03 -1.89
CA GLY A 146 11.10 3.75 -0.64
C GLY A 146 12.42 4.51 -0.57
N ALA A 147 13.54 3.87 -0.92
CA ALA A 147 14.84 4.52 -0.93
C ALA A 147 14.94 5.61 -2.00
N LEU A 148 14.32 5.41 -3.17
CA LEU A 148 14.27 6.39 -4.25
C LEU A 148 13.55 7.66 -3.80
N ALA A 149 12.41 7.54 -3.11
CA ALA A 149 11.70 8.69 -2.56
C ALA A 149 12.54 9.44 -1.52
N ILE A 150 13.13 8.73 -0.56
CA ILE A 150 13.96 9.38 0.48
C ILE A 150 15.15 10.08 -0.17
N SER A 151 15.88 9.41 -1.08
CA SER A 151 17.04 9.98 -1.78
C SER A 151 16.66 11.21 -2.61
N SER A 152 15.54 11.16 -3.34
CA SER A 152 15.09 12.26 -4.19
C SER A 152 14.68 13.50 -3.40
N ILE A 153 14.08 13.32 -2.22
CA ILE A 153 13.61 14.42 -1.38
C ILE A 153 14.75 15.00 -0.51
N SER A 154 15.56 14.12 0.09
CA SER A 154 16.59 14.51 1.05
C SER A 154 17.95 14.81 0.43
N GLY A 155 18.21 14.35 -0.80
CA GLY A 155 19.53 14.39 -1.44
C GLY A 155 20.54 13.43 -0.83
N LEU A 156 20.12 12.52 0.06
CA LEU A 156 20.98 11.49 0.64
C LEU A 156 21.34 10.41 -0.39
N ASP A 157 22.49 9.76 -0.18
CA ASP A 157 22.93 8.64 -1.01
C ASP A 157 21.90 7.51 -1.00
N PHE A 158 21.59 6.99 -2.19
CA PHE A 158 20.58 5.96 -2.38
C PHE A 158 20.90 4.68 -1.61
N ASN A 159 22.18 4.26 -1.56
CA ASN A 159 22.57 3.04 -0.84
C ASN A 159 22.44 3.22 0.67
N LEU A 160 22.72 4.43 1.19
CA LEU A 160 22.47 4.75 2.60
C LEU A 160 20.97 4.68 2.93
N CYS A 161 20.10 5.18 2.05
CA CYS A 161 18.65 5.08 2.22
C CYS A 161 18.15 3.62 2.24
N ILE A 162 18.65 2.77 1.33
CA ILE A 162 18.33 1.34 1.34
C ILE A 162 18.79 0.68 2.64
N ALA A 163 20.04 0.89 3.04
CA ALA A 163 20.59 0.27 4.25
C ALA A 163 19.80 0.70 5.50
N PHE A 164 19.43 1.97 5.60
CA PHE A 164 18.60 2.49 6.67
C PHE A 164 17.22 1.81 6.71
N LEU A 165 16.52 1.72 5.57
CA LEU A 165 15.21 1.05 5.49
C LEU A 165 15.29 -0.44 5.83
N ALA A 166 16.34 -1.13 5.40
CA ALA A 166 16.55 -2.55 5.71
C ALA A 166 16.80 -2.79 7.20
N VAL A 167 17.64 -1.98 7.86
CA VAL A 167 17.86 -2.09 9.31
C VAL A 167 16.58 -1.76 10.07
N PHE A 168 15.86 -0.73 9.64
CA PHE A 168 14.61 -0.32 10.27
C PHE A 168 13.53 -1.39 10.16
N SER A 169 13.36 -2.02 9.00
CA SER A 169 12.38 -3.09 8.80
C SER A 169 12.68 -4.31 9.68
N ILE A 170 13.95 -4.68 9.84
CA ILE A 170 14.38 -5.74 10.77
C ILE A 170 14.00 -5.37 12.21
N MET A 171 14.30 -4.14 12.64
CA MET A 171 14.00 -3.67 14.00
C MET A 171 12.51 -3.72 14.33
N ILE A 172 11.64 -3.28 13.41
CA ILE A 172 10.18 -3.38 13.59
C ILE A 172 9.72 -4.84 13.56
N THR A 173 10.27 -5.66 12.66
CA THR A 173 9.91 -7.09 12.55
C THR A 173 10.20 -7.85 13.84
N LEU A 174 11.29 -7.52 14.54
CA LEU A 174 11.61 -8.08 15.86
C LEU A 174 10.56 -7.75 16.94
N GLY A 175 9.73 -6.74 16.74
CA GLY A 175 8.59 -6.40 17.60
C GLY A 175 7.39 -7.36 17.49
N GLY A 176 7.31 -8.17 16.44
CA GLY A 176 6.22 -9.14 16.20
C GLY A 176 4.93 -8.53 15.62
N MET A 177 4.00 -9.38 15.16
CA MET A 177 2.85 -8.90 14.35
C MET A 177 1.88 -7.97 15.10
N LYS A 178 1.83 -8.05 16.44
CA LYS A 178 1.05 -7.10 17.25
C LYS A 178 1.61 -5.68 17.14
N VAL A 179 2.94 -5.51 17.24
CA VAL A 179 3.58 -4.19 17.10
C VAL A 179 3.34 -3.63 15.69
N ILE A 180 3.51 -4.47 14.66
CA ILE A 180 3.28 -4.13 13.25
C ILE A 180 1.86 -3.59 13.06
N GLY A 181 0.83 -4.31 13.50
CA GLY A 181 -0.56 -3.88 13.29
C GLY A 181 -0.89 -2.52 13.95
N PHE A 182 -0.28 -2.21 15.10
CA PHE A 182 -0.49 -0.90 15.75
C PHE A 182 0.28 0.23 15.05
N THR A 183 1.49 -0.03 14.57
CA THR A 183 2.25 0.96 13.79
C THR A 183 1.60 1.23 12.44
N ASP A 184 1.00 0.22 11.81
CA ASP A 184 0.32 0.33 10.52
C ASP A 184 -0.88 1.29 10.57
N VAL A 185 -1.68 1.25 11.65
CA VAL A 185 -2.82 2.17 11.81
C VAL A 185 -2.37 3.63 11.83
N ILE A 186 -1.29 3.92 12.56
CA ILE A 186 -0.71 5.27 12.61
C ILE A 186 -0.16 5.66 11.23
N GLN A 187 0.56 4.74 10.58
CA GLN A 187 1.17 4.98 9.27
C GLN A 187 0.12 5.30 8.20
N VAL A 188 -1.00 4.57 8.15
CA VAL A 188 -2.08 4.83 7.18
C VAL A 188 -2.67 6.22 7.36
N PHE A 189 -2.88 6.65 8.60
CA PHE A 189 -3.38 7.99 8.86
C PHE A 189 -2.46 9.06 8.25
N PHE A 190 -1.14 8.95 8.46
CA PHE A 190 -0.17 9.88 7.90
C PHE A 190 -0.03 9.76 6.38
N LEU A 191 -0.17 8.55 5.80
CA LEU A 191 -0.12 8.36 4.35
C LEU A 191 -1.34 8.99 3.65
N ILE A 192 -2.54 8.80 4.20
CA ILE A 192 -3.76 9.41 3.66
C ILE A 192 -3.65 10.94 3.78
N LEU A 193 -3.30 11.44 4.97
CA LEU A 193 -3.17 12.88 5.19
C LEU A 193 -2.10 13.50 4.28
N GLY A 194 -0.93 12.85 4.17
CA GLY A 194 0.16 13.29 3.30
C GLY A 194 -0.21 13.27 1.83
N GLY A 195 -0.94 12.25 1.36
CA GLY A 195 -1.46 12.18 0.00
C GLY A 195 -2.45 13.30 -0.31
N LEU A 196 -3.39 13.57 0.60
CA LEU A 196 -4.36 14.65 0.44
C LEU A 196 -3.70 16.03 0.43
N ILE A 197 -2.75 16.29 1.35
CA ILE A 197 -2.00 17.55 1.38
C ILE A 197 -1.17 17.71 0.11
N THR A 198 -0.48 16.66 -0.33
CA THR A 198 0.34 16.72 -1.56
C THR A 198 -0.54 17.01 -2.78
N THR A 199 -1.70 16.37 -2.89
CA THR A 199 -2.67 16.61 -3.96
C THR A 199 -3.22 18.04 -3.91
N TYR A 200 -3.55 18.54 -2.72
CA TYR A 200 -4.01 19.91 -2.51
C TYR A 200 -2.97 20.92 -3.00
N LEU A 201 -1.72 20.78 -2.55
CA LEU A 201 -0.62 21.67 -2.93
C LEU A 201 -0.31 21.59 -4.43
N ALA A 202 -0.36 20.40 -5.01
CA ALA A 202 -0.13 20.22 -6.44
C ALA A 202 -1.21 20.92 -7.28
N LEU A 203 -2.49 20.82 -6.89
CA LEU A 203 -3.59 21.49 -7.59
C LEU A 203 -3.51 23.01 -7.45
N ASP A 204 -3.14 23.50 -6.27
CA ASP A 204 -2.96 24.94 -6.04
C ASP A 204 -1.79 25.51 -6.88
N LEU A 205 -0.68 24.79 -6.97
CA LEU A 205 0.45 25.15 -7.85
C LEU A 205 0.05 25.17 -9.33
N VAL A 206 -0.81 24.25 -9.76
CA VAL A 206 -1.36 24.28 -11.13
C VAL A 206 -2.24 25.51 -11.33
N ALA A 207 -3.08 25.86 -10.35
CA ALA A 207 -3.91 27.06 -10.40
C ALA A 207 -3.06 28.33 -10.54
N GLU A 208 -2.04 28.49 -9.69
CA GLU A 208 -1.11 29.64 -9.73
C GLU A 208 -0.38 29.73 -11.07
N HIS A 209 0.07 28.59 -11.63
CA HIS A 209 0.77 28.56 -12.90
C HIS A 209 -0.08 29.07 -14.07
N PHE A 210 -1.39 28.78 -14.05
CA PHE A 210 -2.34 29.24 -15.07
C PHE A 210 -3.08 30.54 -14.69
N GLY A 211 -2.67 31.19 -13.59
CA GLY A 211 -3.18 32.50 -13.17
C GLY A 211 -4.54 32.47 -12.45
N GLY A 212 -4.98 31.31 -11.96
CA GLY A 212 -6.08 31.18 -11.01
C GLY A 212 -5.61 31.02 -9.57
N SER A 213 -6.53 30.68 -8.66
CA SER A 213 -6.19 30.46 -7.25
C SER A 213 -7.03 29.35 -6.65
N GLY A 214 -6.40 28.45 -5.91
CA GLY A 214 -7.08 27.37 -5.21
C GLY A 214 -7.32 26.13 -6.06
N VAL A 215 -7.69 25.07 -5.35
CA VAL A 215 -7.78 23.70 -5.86
C VAL A 215 -8.82 23.52 -6.96
N ILE A 216 -9.93 24.26 -6.89
CA ILE A 216 -11.03 24.15 -7.86
C ILE A 216 -10.58 24.65 -9.23
N ASP A 217 -9.90 25.80 -9.27
CA ASP A 217 -9.33 26.36 -10.49
C ASP A 217 -8.23 25.42 -11.02
N GLY A 218 -7.36 24.92 -10.15
CA GLY A 218 -6.32 23.95 -10.51
C GLY A 218 -6.88 22.70 -11.17
N PHE A 219 -7.96 22.14 -10.62
CA PHE A 219 -8.66 21.00 -11.19
C PHE A 219 -9.34 21.33 -12.53
N GLY A 220 -9.95 22.52 -12.64
CA GLY A 220 -10.55 23.00 -13.88
C GLY A 220 -9.52 23.20 -15.00
N PHE A 221 -8.36 23.76 -14.69
CA PHE A 221 -7.24 23.89 -15.62
C PHE A 221 -6.69 22.53 -16.02
N MET A 222 -6.52 21.59 -15.08
CA MET A 222 -6.09 20.24 -15.38
C MET A 222 -7.07 19.53 -16.32
N THR A 223 -8.37 19.63 -16.06
CA THR A 223 -9.42 19.01 -16.89
C THR A 223 -9.49 19.63 -18.29
N SER A 224 -9.23 20.93 -18.44
CA SER A 224 -9.29 21.61 -19.73
C SER A 224 -8.00 21.50 -20.56
N LYS A 225 -6.85 21.34 -19.91
CA LYS A 225 -5.53 21.32 -20.55
C LYS A 225 -4.93 19.93 -20.70
N ALA A 226 -5.36 18.98 -19.89
CA ALA A 226 -4.92 17.58 -19.89
C ALA A 226 -6.14 16.65 -19.81
N SER A 227 -7.15 16.90 -20.65
CA SER A 227 -8.41 16.14 -20.68
C SER A 227 -8.20 14.66 -21.03
N ASP A 228 -7.18 14.36 -21.82
CA ASP A 228 -6.71 13.01 -22.19
C ASP A 228 -6.32 12.17 -20.96
N HIS A 229 -5.77 12.80 -19.92
CA HIS A 229 -5.45 12.13 -18.67
C HIS A 229 -6.67 11.85 -17.78
N PHE A 230 -7.90 12.25 -18.15
CA PHE A 230 -9.13 11.90 -17.42
C PHE A 230 -9.90 10.75 -18.08
N GLU A 231 -9.46 10.29 -19.26
CA GLU A 231 -10.06 9.12 -19.91
C GLU A 231 -9.68 7.86 -19.14
N MET A 232 -10.69 7.09 -18.73
CA MET A 232 -10.46 5.81 -18.01
C MET A 232 -10.34 4.60 -18.95
N ILE A 233 -10.65 4.77 -20.24
CA ILE A 233 -10.60 3.72 -21.24
C ILE A 233 -9.85 4.26 -22.45
N PHE A 234 -8.74 3.62 -22.80
CA PHE A 234 -7.98 3.98 -24.00
C PHE A 234 -8.49 3.24 -25.23
N SER A 235 -8.31 3.86 -26.40
CA SER A 235 -8.50 3.18 -27.69
C SER A 235 -7.39 2.14 -27.92
N LYS A 236 -7.69 1.10 -28.72
CA LYS A 236 -6.74 0.02 -29.07
C LYS A 236 -5.46 0.52 -29.76
N GLU A 237 -5.45 1.75 -30.26
CA GLU A 237 -4.35 2.39 -30.97
C GLU A 237 -3.39 3.12 -30.03
N ASN A 238 -3.75 3.31 -28.75
CA ASN A 238 -2.91 3.97 -27.76
C ASN A 238 -1.79 3.04 -27.29
N GLU A 239 -0.53 3.53 -27.26
CA GLU A 239 0.64 2.77 -26.82
C GLU A 239 0.49 2.21 -25.39
N ASN A 240 -0.32 2.88 -24.57
CA ASN A 240 -0.57 2.53 -23.18
C ASN A 240 -1.80 1.62 -22.98
N TYR A 241 -2.48 1.20 -24.06
CA TYR A 241 -3.68 0.36 -23.98
C TYR A 241 -3.42 -0.99 -23.28
N MET A 242 -2.21 -1.55 -23.43
CA MET A 242 -1.81 -2.81 -22.78
C MET A 242 -1.46 -2.66 -21.30
N GLU A 243 -1.27 -1.41 -20.81
CA GLU A 243 -0.98 -1.11 -19.41
C GLU A 243 -2.26 -0.88 -18.59
N LEU A 244 -3.41 -0.74 -19.26
CA LEU A 244 -4.71 -0.84 -18.59
C LEU A 244 -4.88 -2.24 -18.01
N PRO A 245 -5.62 -2.38 -16.89
CA PRO A 245 -6.04 -3.70 -16.42
C PRO A 245 -6.76 -4.37 -17.59
N GLY A 246 -6.09 -5.36 -18.18
CA GLY A 246 -6.32 -5.72 -19.57
C GLY A 246 -7.77 -6.04 -19.86
N LEU A 247 -8.22 -5.71 -21.07
CA LEU A 247 -9.47 -6.20 -21.63
C LEU A 247 -9.52 -7.75 -21.65
N THR A 248 -8.42 -8.46 -21.42
CA THR A 248 -8.39 -9.91 -21.13
C THR A 248 -9.03 -10.31 -19.78
N VAL A 249 -9.16 -9.39 -18.82
CA VAL A 249 -9.93 -9.56 -17.57
C VAL A 249 -11.41 -9.20 -17.76
N LEU A 250 -11.72 -8.30 -18.70
CA LEU A 250 -13.10 -8.04 -19.17
C LEU A 250 -13.62 -9.14 -20.13
N VAL A 251 -12.73 -9.77 -20.90
CA VAL A 251 -12.97 -10.79 -21.94
C VAL A 251 -12.52 -12.19 -21.46
N GLY A 252 -12.55 -12.42 -20.15
CA GLY A 252 -12.57 -13.78 -19.56
C GLY A 252 -13.81 -14.60 -19.98
N GLY A 253 -14.71 -14.02 -20.77
CA GLY A 253 -15.41 -14.72 -21.83
C GLY A 253 -15.14 -14.01 -23.17
N LEU A 254 -14.38 -14.69 -24.05
CA LEU A 254 -14.33 -14.49 -25.50
C LEU A 254 -15.72 -14.00 -25.99
N TRP A 255 -15.84 -12.80 -26.56
CA TRP A 255 -15.52 -12.44 -27.95
C TRP A 255 -15.44 -10.91 -28.10
#